data_AF-A0A816UYM2-F1
#
_entry.id   AF-A0A816UYM2-F1
#
_cell.length_a   1.000
_cell.length_b   1.000
_cell.length_c   1.000
_cell.angle_alpha   90.00
_cell.angle_beta   90.00
_cell.angle_gamma   90.00
#
_symmetry.space_group_name_H-M   'P 1'
#
loop_
_entity.id
_entity.type
_entity.pdbx_description
1 polymer ?
#
loop_
_entity_poly.entity_id
_entity_poly.type
_entity_poly.pdbx_seq_one_letter_code
_entity_poly.pdbx_strand_id
1 'polypeptide(L)'
;MSVTSDSFYNNCLYRLLTKKSVYTKDLLQELHSILHEQPELARLCHPIEGSYFHVICRNSNEQENVSHRMIYALSNAGANPNFTNEKGNTPLHEVLIRGFTNIRLDLVQALFRVGVDQRILNKQGKAAYTYLENQSQLIALYDGYGQGIWAAIETNNIQETERLVKGKQSSD
;
A
#
# COMPACT_ATOMS: atom_id res chain seq x y z
N MET A 1 -2.63 20.57 -9.27
CA MET A 1 -3.82 20.34 -10.10
C MET A 1 -4.73 19.41 -9.34
N SER A 2 -5.80 19.95 -8.75
CA SER A 2 -6.83 19.18 -8.06
C SER A 2 -7.54 18.31 -9.09
N VAL A 3 -7.15 17.04 -9.15
CA VAL A 3 -7.96 16.02 -9.82
C VAL A 3 -9.35 16.10 -9.16
N THR A 4 -10.38 16.43 -9.92
CA THR A 4 -11.72 16.64 -9.37
C THR A 4 -12.19 15.33 -8.74
N SER A 5 -12.83 15.42 -7.57
CA SER A 5 -13.39 14.26 -6.85
C SER A 5 -14.22 13.35 -7.76
N ASP A 6 -14.89 13.94 -8.76
CA ASP A 6 -15.72 13.24 -9.73
C ASP A 6 -14.93 12.26 -10.61
N SER A 7 -13.70 12.57 -11.01
CA SER A 7 -12.94 11.67 -11.89
C SER A 7 -12.38 10.44 -11.16
N PHE A 8 -12.23 10.51 -9.82
CA PHE A 8 -11.82 9.37 -9.02
C PHE A 8 -12.93 8.32 -8.96
N TYR A 9 -14.18 8.74 -8.70
CA TYR A 9 -15.34 7.84 -8.63
C TYR A 9 -15.84 7.40 -10.01
N ASN A 10 -15.76 8.28 -11.00
CA ASN A 10 -16.31 8.03 -12.33
C ASN A 10 -15.28 7.47 -13.32
N ASN A 11 -14.53 6.44 -12.93
CA ASN A 11 -13.66 5.73 -13.85
C ASN A 11 -13.76 4.21 -13.74
N CYS A 12 -13.27 3.51 -14.75
CA CYS A 12 -13.30 2.05 -14.84
C CYS A 12 -12.50 1.39 -13.71
N LEU A 13 -11.36 1.98 -13.32
CA LEU A 13 -10.49 1.47 -12.27
C LEU A 13 -11.20 1.42 -10.91
N TYR A 14 -11.87 2.50 -10.50
CA TYR A 14 -12.65 2.56 -9.27
C TYR A 14 -13.79 1.55 -9.30
N ARG A 15 -14.58 1.52 -10.38
CA ARG A 15 -15.68 0.57 -10.54
C ARG A 15 -15.22 -0.87 -10.43
N LEU A 16 -14.07 -1.20 -11.01
CA LEU A 16 -13.46 -2.53 -10.92
C LEU A 16 -13.14 -2.90 -9.47
N LEU A 17 -12.45 -2.00 -8.75
CA LEU A 17 -12.00 -2.23 -7.38
C LEU A 17 -13.14 -2.21 -6.34
N THR A 18 -14.28 -1.60 -6.66
CA THR A 18 -15.45 -1.56 -5.76
C THR A 18 -16.55 -2.56 -6.10
N LYS A 19 -16.40 -3.39 -7.15
CA LYS A 19 -17.32 -4.51 -7.39
C LYS A 19 -17.36 -5.36 -6.10
N LYS A 20 -18.55 -5.68 -5.59
CA LYS A 20 -18.77 -6.51 -4.39
C LYS A 20 -18.43 -8.00 -4.64
N SER A 21 -17.34 -8.27 -5.35
CA SER A 21 -16.81 -9.58 -5.65
C SER A 21 -15.44 -9.73 -5.01
N VAL A 22 -15.14 -10.95 -4.56
CA VAL A 22 -13.80 -11.38 -4.13
C VAL A 22 -12.78 -10.99 -5.20
N TYR A 23 -11.64 -10.43 -4.82
CA TYR A 23 -10.55 -10.16 -5.76
C TYR A 23 -10.02 -11.48 -6.35
N THR A 24 -10.29 -11.70 -7.64
CA THR A 24 -9.87 -12.88 -8.40
C THR A 24 -8.70 -12.58 -9.33
N LYS A 25 -8.09 -13.64 -9.88
CA LYS A 25 -7.06 -13.51 -10.92
C LYS A 25 -7.58 -12.78 -12.17
N ASP A 26 -8.84 -12.98 -12.54
CA ASP A 26 -9.46 -12.30 -13.68
C ASP A 26 -9.55 -10.79 -13.45
N LEU A 27 -9.92 -10.39 -12.23
CA LEU A 27 -9.95 -8.98 -11.83
C LEU A 27 -8.55 -8.36 -11.85
N LEU A 28 -7.51 -9.11 -11.44
CA LEU A 28 -6.12 -8.68 -11.55
C LEU A 28 -5.68 -8.52 -13.02
N GLN A 29 -6.14 -9.37 -13.93
CA GLN A 29 -5.86 -9.23 -15.37
C GLN A 29 -6.56 -7.99 -15.95
N GLU A 30 -7.83 -7.76 -15.60
CA GLU A 30 -8.57 -6.57 -16.01
C GLU A 30 -7.89 -5.29 -15.48
N LEU A 31 -7.42 -5.31 -14.22
CA LEU A 31 -6.63 -4.23 -13.64
C LEU A 31 -5.38 -3.93 -14.46
N HIS A 32 -4.60 -4.95 -14.84
CA HIS A 32 -3.41 -4.75 -15.66
C HIS A 32 -3.76 -4.18 -17.04
N SER A 33 -4.84 -4.64 -17.68
CA SER A 33 -5.29 -4.10 -18.97
C SER A 33 -5.63 -2.61 -18.85
N ILE A 34 -6.41 -2.24 -17.83
CA ILE A 34 -6.79 -0.84 -17.58
C ILE A 34 -5.56 0.03 -17.32
N LEU A 35 -4.63 -0.44 -16.47
CA LEU A 35 -3.42 0.33 -16.14
C LEU A 35 -2.43 0.41 -17.30
N HIS A 36 -2.42 -0.57 -18.21
CA HIS A 36 -1.63 -0.51 -19.43
C HIS A 36 -2.18 0.53 -20.41
N GLU A 37 -3.51 0.61 -20.56
CA GLU A 37 -4.17 1.58 -21.44
C GLU A 37 -4.20 3.00 -20.84
N GLN A 38 -4.40 3.11 -19.53
CA GLN A 38 -4.66 4.36 -18.80
C GLN A 38 -3.89 4.39 -17.46
N PRO A 39 -2.55 4.46 -17.48
CA PRO A 39 -1.72 4.42 -16.27
C PRO A 39 -1.94 5.61 -15.33
N GLU A 40 -2.35 6.77 -15.86
CA GLU A 40 -2.64 7.98 -15.09
C GLU A 40 -3.76 7.78 -14.06
N LEU A 41 -4.67 6.82 -14.30
CA LEU A 41 -5.73 6.49 -13.36
C LEU A 41 -5.17 6.04 -12.02
N ALA A 42 -4.04 5.33 -11.97
CA ALA A 42 -3.45 4.86 -10.71
C ALA A 42 -3.07 6.00 -9.75
N ARG A 43 -2.82 7.21 -10.28
CA ARG A 43 -2.40 8.39 -9.52
C ARG A 43 -3.57 9.17 -8.94
N LEU A 44 -4.80 8.86 -9.34
CA LEU A 44 -5.98 9.55 -8.82
C LEU A 44 -6.19 9.21 -7.35
N CYS A 45 -6.61 10.22 -6.60
CA CYS A 45 -6.84 10.11 -5.17
C CYS A 45 -8.03 10.99 -4.77
N HIS A 46 -8.73 10.59 -3.72
CA HIS A 46 -9.86 11.33 -3.19
C HIS A 46 -9.62 11.70 -1.72
N PRO A 47 -9.98 12.92 -1.27
CA PRO A 47 -9.76 13.34 0.12
C PRO A 47 -10.40 12.41 1.15
N ILE A 48 -11.61 11.91 0.90
CA ILE A 48 -12.35 11.05 1.84
C ILE A 48 -11.90 9.58 1.71
N GLU A 49 -11.84 9.07 0.49
CA GLU A 49 -11.63 7.64 0.25
C GLU A 49 -10.16 7.23 0.32
N GLY A 50 -9.26 8.20 0.12
CA GLY A 50 -7.85 7.94 -0.09
C GLY A 50 -7.53 7.66 -1.55
N SER A 51 -6.43 6.94 -1.75
CA SER A 51 -6.01 6.36 -3.04
C SER A 51 -6.62 4.97 -3.26
N TYR A 52 -6.40 4.39 -4.45
CA TYR A 52 -6.80 2.99 -4.73
C TYR A 52 -6.18 1.96 -3.79
N PHE A 53 -5.04 2.25 -3.17
CA PHE A 53 -4.49 1.41 -2.11
C PHE A 53 -5.43 1.33 -0.89
N HIS A 54 -6.09 2.43 -0.52
CA HIS A 54 -7.07 2.41 0.56
C HIS A 54 -8.27 1.55 0.20
N VAL A 55 -8.76 1.65 -1.04
CA VAL A 55 -9.88 0.84 -1.54
C VAL A 55 -9.54 -0.65 -1.48
N ILE A 56 -8.34 -1.05 -1.95
CA ILE A 56 -7.88 -2.45 -1.87
C ILE A 56 -7.78 -2.90 -0.41
N CYS A 57 -7.12 -2.13 0.46
CA CYS A 57 -6.93 -2.50 1.87
C CYS A 57 -8.25 -2.59 2.65
N ARG A 58 -9.25 -1.80 2.23
CA ARG A 58 -10.59 -1.78 2.81
C ARG A 58 -11.41 -3.00 2.40
N ASN A 59 -11.40 -3.30 1.11
CA ASN A 59 -12.23 -4.35 0.52
C ASN A 59 -11.58 -5.74 0.65
N SER A 60 -10.27 -5.80 0.89
CA SER A 60 -9.56 -7.07 0.99
C SER A 60 -10.12 -7.93 2.12
N ASN A 61 -10.55 -9.14 1.80
CA ASN A 61 -11.09 -10.10 2.75
C ASN A 61 -10.18 -11.33 2.90
N GLU A 62 -10.52 -12.19 3.85
CA GLU A 62 -9.72 -13.36 4.22
C GLU A 62 -9.66 -14.48 3.15
N GLN A 63 -10.52 -14.44 2.14
CA GLN A 63 -10.60 -15.47 1.11
C GLN A 63 -9.77 -15.13 -0.14
N GLU A 64 -9.10 -13.97 -0.15
CA GLU A 64 -8.41 -13.43 -1.33
C GLU A 64 -6.92 -13.68 -1.33
N ASN A 65 -6.39 -14.06 -2.48
CA ASN A 65 -4.96 -14.38 -2.67
C ASN A 65 -4.25 -13.46 -3.68
N VAL A 66 -4.89 -12.38 -4.17
CA VAL A 66 -4.29 -11.49 -5.19
C VAL A 66 -4.18 -10.02 -4.79
N SER A 67 -4.73 -9.61 -3.64
CA SER A 67 -4.77 -8.20 -3.21
C SER A 67 -3.37 -7.58 -3.13
N HIS A 68 -2.37 -8.36 -2.69
CA HIS A 68 -0.96 -7.95 -2.68
C HIS A 68 -0.40 -7.67 -4.09
N ARG A 69 -0.82 -8.42 -5.11
CA ARG A 69 -0.39 -8.21 -6.50
C ARG A 69 -0.98 -6.94 -7.10
N MET A 70 -2.21 -6.61 -6.70
CA MET A 70 -2.87 -5.38 -7.13
C MET A 70 -2.16 -4.14 -6.56
N ILE A 71 -1.60 -4.23 -5.34
CA ILE A 71 -0.73 -3.18 -4.79
C ILE A 71 0.49 -2.96 -5.69
N TYR A 72 1.16 -4.03 -6.13
CA TYR A 72 2.30 -3.89 -7.05
C TYR A 72 1.90 -3.29 -8.39
N ALA A 73 0.79 -3.74 -8.98
CA ALA A 73 0.32 -3.22 -10.27
C ALA A 73 0.07 -1.70 -10.22
N LEU A 74 -0.64 -1.23 -9.20
CA LEU A 74 -0.88 0.20 -8.98
C LEU A 74 0.39 0.98 -8.67
N SER A 75 1.31 0.41 -7.88
CA SER A 75 2.60 1.06 -7.59
C SER A 75 3.44 1.23 -8.85
N ASN A 76 3.49 0.21 -9.70
CA ASN A 76 4.21 0.26 -10.98
C ASN A 76 3.60 1.30 -11.92
N ALA A 77 2.29 1.54 -11.83
CA ALA A 77 1.60 2.62 -12.54
C ALA A 77 1.74 4.02 -11.87
N GLY A 78 2.52 4.13 -10.79
CA GLY A 78 2.85 5.41 -10.15
C GLY A 78 1.90 5.85 -9.02
N ALA A 79 1.08 4.95 -8.47
CA ALA A 79 0.28 5.23 -7.29
C ALA A 79 1.16 5.56 -6.07
N ASN A 80 0.80 6.60 -5.31
CA ASN A 80 1.55 6.98 -4.12
C ASN A 80 1.20 6.09 -2.91
N PRO A 81 2.15 5.30 -2.37
CA PRO A 81 1.95 4.43 -1.20
C PRO A 81 1.68 5.19 0.09
N ASN A 82 2.15 6.43 0.18
CA ASN A 82 2.12 7.26 1.38
C ASN A 82 0.98 8.28 1.39
N PHE A 83 0.05 8.20 0.43
CA PHE A 83 -1.13 9.06 0.42
C PHE A 83 -1.95 8.84 1.70
N THR A 84 -2.54 9.91 2.23
CA THR A 84 -3.39 9.82 3.42
C THR A 84 -4.82 10.21 3.10
N ASN A 85 -5.78 9.48 3.67
CA ASN A 85 -7.20 9.82 3.55
C ASN A 85 -7.61 10.95 4.53
N GLU A 86 -8.91 11.25 4.62
CA GLU A 86 -9.44 12.34 5.43
C GLU A 86 -9.13 12.20 6.93
N LYS A 87 -8.85 10.99 7.40
CA LYS A 87 -8.47 10.71 8.80
C LYS A 87 -6.96 10.83 9.01
N GLY A 88 -6.19 11.13 7.96
CA GLY A 88 -4.74 11.07 7.96
C GLY A 88 -4.21 9.63 7.89
N ASN A 89 -5.08 8.63 7.70
CA ASN A 89 -4.65 7.24 7.62
C ASN A 89 -3.96 6.99 6.29
N THR A 90 -2.82 6.32 6.31
CA THR A 90 -2.19 5.70 5.13
C THR A 90 -2.87 4.37 4.79
N PRO A 91 -2.59 3.75 3.63
CA PRO A 91 -3.10 2.41 3.34
C PRO A 91 -2.72 1.37 4.41
N LEU A 92 -1.53 1.49 5.01
CA LEU A 92 -1.10 0.60 6.10
C LEU A 92 -1.97 0.77 7.36
N HIS A 93 -2.42 1.98 7.68
CA HIS A 93 -3.39 2.18 8.77
C HIS A 93 -4.68 1.40 8.50
N GLU A 94 -5.24 1.48 7.28
CA GLU A 94 -6.48 0.75 6.93
C GLU A 94 -6.32 -0.76 7.09
N VAL A 95 -5.15 -1.31 6.77
CA VAL A 95 -4.89 -2.75 6.96
C VAL A 95 -4.86 -3.11 8.45
N LEU A 96 -4.11 -2.34 9.26
CA LEU A 96 -3.86 -2.66 10.66
C LEU A 96 -5.04 -2.35 11.58
N ILE A 97 -5.81 -1.29 11.31
CA ILE A 97 -7.05 -0.95 12.03
C ILE A 97 -8.10 -2.07 11.92
N ARG A 98 -8.12 -2.79 10.80
CA ARG A 98 -9.06 -3.88 10.53
C ARG A 98 -8.65 -5.21 11.18
N GLY A 99 -7.48 -5.26 11.81
CA GLY A 99 -6.92 -6.47 12.41
C GLY A 99 -5.83 -7.10 11.56
N PHE A 100 -4.72 -7.45 12.20
CA PHE A 100 -3.58 -8.11 11.57
C PHE A 100 -3.71 -9.62 11.73
N THR A 101 -4.16 -10.28 10.67
CA THR A 101 -4.23 -11.74 10.57
C THR A 101 -3.17 -12.26 9.61
N ASN A 102 -2.84 -13.55 9.68
CA ASN A 102 -1.87 -14.18 8.76
C ASN A 102 -2.23 -14.00 7.28
N ILE A 103 -3.49 -13.74 6.96
CA ILE A 103 -3.96 -13.55 5.58
C ILE A 103 -3.66 -12.13 5.08
N ARG A 104 -3.67 -11.15 5.99
CA ARG A 104 -3.28 -9.76 5.68
C ARG A 104 -1.76 -9.58 5.66
N LEU A 105 -1.00 -10.62 5.99
CA LEU A 105 0.45 -10.64 5.95
C LEU A 105 0.97 -10.25 4.57
N ASP A 106 0.55 -10.95 3.51
CA ASP A 106 0.99 -10.70 2.14
C ASP A 106 0.69 -9.26 1.70
N LEU A 107 -0.43 -8.70 2.15
CA LEU A 107 -0.82 -7.34 1.84
C LEU A 107 0.09 -6.32 2.55
N VAL A 108 0.37 -6.52 3.83
CA VAL A 108 1.33 -5.68 4.59
C VAL A 108 2.73 -5.78 3.99
N GLN A 109 3.16 -6.99 3.61
CA GLN A 109 4.44 -7.20 2.95
C GLN A 109 4.52 -6.45 1.61
N ALA A 110 3.45 -6.49 0.81
CA ALA A 110 3.40 -5.73 -0.44
C ALA A 110 3.47 -4.22 -0.19
N LEU A 111 2.74 -3.70 0.78
CA LEU A 111 2.79 -2.29 1.19
C LEU A 111 4.21 -1.87 1.59
N PHE A 112 4.93 -2.69 2.36
CA PHE A 112 6.33 -2.39 2.68
C PHE A 112 7.25 -2.44 1.46
N ARG A 113 7.07 -3.41 0.56
CA ARG A 113 7.85 -3.52 -0.67
C ARG A 113 7.67 -2.33 -1.61
N VAL A 114 6.48 -1.72 -1.63
CA VAL A 114 6.23 -0.49 -2.42
C VAL A 114 6.64 0.79 -1.69
N GLY A 115 7.23 0.71 -0.49
CA GLY A 115 7.81 1.86 0.21
C GLY A 115 6.84 2.65 1.08
N VAL A 116 5.83 2.00 1.68
CA VAL A 116 5.00 2.66 2.69
C VAL A 116 5.82 3.05 3.93
N ASP A 117 5.75 4.32 4.32
CA ASP A 117 6.31 4.84 5.57
C ASP A 117 5.32 4.60 6.72
N GLN A 118 5.70 3.68 7.61
CA GLN A 118 4.91 3.33 8.79
C GLN A 118 4.92 4.40 9.90
N ARG A 119 5.79 5.41 9.79
CA ARG A 119 5.94 6.48 10.80
C ARG A 119 4.98 7.64 10.57
N ILE A 120 4.30 7.68 9.41
CA ILE A 120 3.29 8.69 9.13
C ILE A 120 2.22 8.63 10.22
N LEU A 121 1.95 9.77 10.83
CA LEU A 121 0.93 9.90 11.86
C LEU A 121 -0.39 10.30 11.21
N ASN A 122 -1.47 9.63 11.61
CA ASN A 122 -2.81 10.07 11.25
C ASN A 122 -3.23 11.31 12.05
N LYS A 123 -4.45 11.82 11.83
CA LYS A 123 -4.97 13.00 12.53
C LYS A 123 -5.14 12.80 14.05
N GLN A 124 -5.06 11.57 14.53
CA GLN A 124 -5.07 11.23 15.96
C GLN A 124 -3.66 11.20 16.56
N GLY A 125 -2.62 11.53 15.78
CA GLY A 125 -1.23 11.46 16.20
C GLY A 125 -0.69 10.03 16.31
N LYS A 126 -1.37 9.05 15.70
CA LYS A 126 -1.02 7.63 15.80
C LYS A 126 -0.36 7.16 14.51
N ALA A 127 0.73 6.42 14.64
CA ALA A 127 1.35 5.67 13.55
C ALA A 127 0.61 4.34 13.33
N ALA A 128 0.73 3.75 12.13
CA ALA A 128 -0.05 2.56 11.78
C ALA A 128 0.22 1.35 12.70
N TYR A 129 1.48 1.14 13.09
CA TYR A 129 1.89 0.02 13.95
C TYR A 129 1.30 0.08 15.37
N THR A 130 0.82 1.25 15.81
CA THR A 130 0.21 1.42 17.15
C THR A 130 -1.13 0.70 17.29
N TYR A 131 -1.75 0.28 16.18
CA TYR A 131 -2.99 -0.49 16.17
C TYR A 131 -2.77 -2.00 16.30
N LEU A 132 -1.51 -2.46 16.44
CA LEU A 132 -1.19 -3.86 16.67
C LEU A 132 -1.15 -4.18 18.16
N GLU A 133 -1.81 -5.28 18.55
CA GLU A 133 -1.66 -5.86 19.88
C GLU A 133 -0.25 -6.41 20.10
N ASN A 134 0.34 -7.02 19.06
CA ASN A 134 1.70 -7.54 19.09
C ASN A 134 2.55 -6.95 17.96
N GLN A 135 3.33 -5.93 18.30
CA GLN A 135 4.21 -5.23 17.36
C GLN A 135 5.38 -6.10 16.89
N SER A 136 5.73 -7.16 17.63
CA SER A 136 6.89 -8.01 17.36
C SER A 136 6.83 -8.65 15.97
N GLN A 137 5.64 -9.06 15.51
CA GLN A 137 5.49 -9.69 14.20
C GLN A 137 5.70 -8.67 13.07
N LEU A 138 5.17 -7.45 13.20
CA LEU A 138 5.36 -6.38 12.22
C LEU A 138 6.80 -5.89 12.18
N ILE A 139 7.43 -5.75 13.35
CA ILE A 139 8.85 -5.39 13.47
C ILE A 139 9.71 -6.47 12.82
N ALA A 140 9.48 -7.76 13.13
CA ALA A 140 10.21 -8.86 12.51
C ALA A 140 10.02 -8.95 10.99
N LEU A 141 8.81 -8.66 10.49
CA LEU A 141 8.56 -8.51 9.06
C LEU A 141 9.36 -7.37 8.47
N TYR A 142 9.29 -6.20 9.09
CA TYR A 142 9.98 -5.01 8.63
C TYR A 142 11.50 -5.22 8.61
N ASP A 143 12.05 -5.82 9.67
CA ASP A 143 13.46 -6.19 9.78
C ASP A 143 13.84 -7.25 8.74
N GLY A 144 12.95 -8.19 8.42
CA GLY A 144 13.13 -9.14 7.33
C GLY A 144 13.12 -8.49 5.94
N TYR A 145 12.40 -7.38 5.79
CA TYR A 145 12.36 -6.60 4.55
C TYR A 145 13.50 -5.59 4.45
N GLY A 146 14.11 -5.16 5.55
CA GLY A 146 15.16 -4.14 5.56
C GLY A 146 16.23 -4.43 6.62
N GLN A 147 16.83 -5.62 6.61
CA GLN A 147 17.91 -5.95 7.55
C GLN A 147 18.99 -4.88 7.51
N GLY A 148 19.24 -4.24 8.65
CA GLY A 148 20.25 -3.21 8.78
C GLY A 148 19.88 -1.83 8.23
N ILE A 149 18.71 -1.65 7.58
CA ILE A 149 18.34 -0.35 7.01
C ILE A 149 18.03 0.66 8.12
N TRP A 150 17.37 0.21 9.20
CA TRP A 150 17.14 1.04 10.37
C TRP A 150 18.41 1.25 11.17
N ALA A 151 19.23 0.21 11.37
CA ALA A 151 20.54 0.39 12.00
C ALA A 151 21.38 1.43 11.23
N ALA A 152 21.33 1.41 9.89
CA ALA A 152 22.00 2.40 9.04
C ALA A 152 21.39 3.79 9.20
N ILE A 153 20.05 3.93 9.25
CA ILE A 153 19.40 5.25 9.44
C ILE A 153 19.65 5.80 10.86
N GLU A 154 19.55 4.97 11.90
CA GLU A 154 19.79 5.35 13.30
C GLU A 154 21.26 5.72 13.55
N THR A 155 22.19 5.06 12.87
CA THR A 155 23.62 5.41 12.89
C THR A 155 24.00 6.51 11.90
N ASN A 156 23.02 7.07 11.18
CA ASN A 156 23.21 8.08 10.12
C ASN A 156 24.20 7.66 9.02
N ASN A 157 24.27 6.35 8.73
CA ASN A 157 25.09 5.75 7.70
C ASN A 157 24.38 5.80 6.33
N ILE A 158 24.45 6.97 5.70
CA ILE A 158 23.80 7.28 4.42
C ILE A 158 24.22 6.29 3.31
N GLN A 159 25.48 5.85 3.30
CA GLN A 159 25.99 4.93 2.28
C GLN A 159 25.36 3.54 2.39
N GLU A 160 25.22 3.02 3.62
CA GLU A 160 24.59 1.72 3.86
C GLU A 160 23.08 1.79 3.61
N THR A 161 22.42 2.90 3.98
CA THR A 161 21.03 3.14 3.61
C THR A 161 20.86 3.13 2.09
N GLU A 162 21.69 3.84 1.34
CA GLU A 162 21.63 3.84 -0.13
C GLU A 162 21.90 2.46 -0.73
N ARG A 163 22.87 1.71 -0.20
CA ARG A 163 23.18 0.34 -0.65
C ARG A 163 22.01 -0.59 -0.45
N LEU A 164 21.37 -0.55 0.72
CA LEU A 164 20.23 -1.39 1.06
C LEU A 164 18.96 -1.01 0.27
N VAL A 165 18.81 0.27 -0.08
CA VAL A 165 17.74 0.74 -0.98
C VAL A 165 18.02 0.33 -2.43
N LYS A 166 19.24 0.50 -2.94
CA LYS A 166 19.64 0.23 -4.34
C LYS A 166 19.82 -1.27 -4.64
N GLY A 167 20.28 -2.07 -3.68
CA GLY A 167 20.47 -3.51 -3.84
C GLY A 167 19.19 -4.31 -4.09
N LYS A 168 18.01 -3.68 -3.91
CA LYS A 168 16.71 -4.23 -4.33
C LYS A 168 16.29 -3.81 -5.74
N GLN A 169 16.95 -2.84 -6.36
CA GLN A 169 16.64 -2.36 -7.71
C GLN A 169 17.47 -3.03 -8.81
N SER A 170 18.32 -4.00 -8.48
CA SER A 170 19.21 -4.65 -9.45
C SER A 170 19.18 -6.17 -9.32
N SER A 171 18.24 -6.79 -10.04
CA SER A 171 18.43 -8.04 -10.78
C SER A 171 17.21 -8.24 -11.67
N ASP A 172 17.38 -7.82 -12.93
CA ASP A 172 16.67 -8.15 -14.18
C ASP A 172 15.13 -8.04 -14.27
#